data_AF-A0AA37XMJ9-F1
#
_entry.id   AF-A0AA37XMJ9-F1
#
_cell.length_a   1.000
_cell.length_b   1.000
_cell.length_c   1.000
_cell.angle_alpha   90.00
_cell.angle_beta   90.00
_cell.angle_gamma   90.00
#
_symmetry.space_group_name_H-M   'P 1'
#
loop_
_entity.id
_entity.type
_entity.pdbx_description
1 polymer ?
#
loop_
_entity_poly.entity_id
_entity_poly.type
_entity_poly.pdbx_seq_one_letter_code
_entity_poly.pdbx_strand_id
1 'polypeptide(L)'
;MQPVRIQGEDYVDGGYRNDFPLDVALSKGAKECICIDAKGPGVRKKISLPENVVNVQLRSPWPLGSFLIFDSKRSKVNERLGYLEMLKYFGKYTGFWYTFSNMTDWQTNWQAFIMSLSAQEFALLKKSNFWQKFYKYHGKKVSLEQVGEAFVELIGRILRLPADRSYTKEQFLNAFMKKKTELSFPPELVRSFNEWVELYYKDYFFLSKKNQFLFLDALLEKDMHLSKWFIEQTEVLFIAAKFFHFLKNETEEKCVINNEE
;
A
#
# COMPACT_ATOMS: atom_id res chain seq x y z
N MET A 1 10.75 24.59 -24.41
CA MET A 1 9.86 25.66 -23.88
C MET A 1 10.35 26.96 -24.46
N GLN A 2 9.47 27.78 -25.06
CA GLN A 2 9.89 29.08 -25.60
C GLN A 2 9.85 30.13 -24.48
N PRO A 3 10.89 30.98 -24.34
CA PRO A 3 10.88 32.05 -23.35
C PRO A 3 9.82 33.10 -23.69
N VAL A 4 9.24 33.70 -22.66
CA VAL A 4 8.29 34.82 -22.77
C VAL A 4 8.99 36.09 -22.34
N ARG A 5 8.92 37.14 -23.16
CA ARG A 5 9.56 38.43 -22.86
C ARG A 5 8.65 39.31 -22.00
N ILE A 6 9.11 39.68 -20.82
CA ILE A 6 8.38 40.53 -19.87
C ILE A 6 9.32 41.67 -19.47
N GLN A 7 8.89 42.93 -19.65
CA GLN A 7 9.69 44.12 -19.32
C GLN A 7 11.11 44.14 -19.93
N GLY A 8 11.27 43.55 -21.12
CA GLY A 8 12.56 43.50 -21.81
C GLY A 8 13.49 42.35 -21.38
N GLU A 9 13.07 41.50 -20.44
CA GLU A 9 13.81 40.32 -20.00
C GLU A 9 13.09 39.03 -20.44
N ASP A 10 13.85 37.98 -20.73
CA ASP A 10 13.31 36.70 -21.16
C ASP A 10 13.09 35.76 -19.97
N TYR A 11 11.87 35.24 -19.82
CA TYR A 11 11.47 34.36 -18.73
C TYR A 11 11.09 32.97 -19.21
N VAL A 12 11.43 31.97 -18.41
CA VAL A 12 11.01 30.58 -18.55
C VAL A 12 10.36 30.10 -17.24
N ASP A 13 9.81 28.89 -17.25
CA ASP A 13 9.17 28.29 -16.07
C ASP A 13 10.11 28.27 -14.85
N GLY A 14 9.59 28.64 -13.68
CA GLY A 14 10.35 28.69 -12.44
C GLY A 14 10.84 27.32 -11.95
N GLY A 15 10.18 26.23 -12.35
CA GLY A 15 10.55 24.85 -12.00
C GLY A 15 11.95 24.46 -12.46
N TYR A 16 12.50 25.12 -13.50
CA TYR A 16 13.90 24.93 -13.91
C TYR A 16 14.92 25.33 -12.83
N ARG A 17 14.53 26.22 -11.90
CA ARG A 17 15.40 26.71 -10.82
C ARG A 17 14.91 26.29 -9.44
N ASN A 18 13.59 26.27 -9.23
CA ASN A 18 12.97 25.97 -7.96
C ASN A 18 11.57 25.40 -8.19
N ASP A 19 11.46 24.08 -8.16
CA ASP A 19 10.17 23.36 -8.33
C ASP A 19 9.30 23.38 -7.06
N PHE A 20 9.78 23.99 -5.96
CA PHE A 20 9.03 24.12 -4.71
C PHE A 20 9.38 25.41 -3.97
N PRO A 21 8.75 26.54 -4.33
CA PRO A 21 9.15 27.88 -3.93
C PRO A 21 8.73 28.26 -2.50
N LEU A 22 8.96 27.35 -1.54
CA LEU A 22 8.69 27.60 -0.12
C LEU A 22 9.55 28.75 0.41
N ASP A 23 10.80 28.88 -0.03
CA ASP A 23 11.68 30.00 0.34
C ASP A 23 11.12 31.36 -0.10
N VAL A 24 10.42 31.42 -1.23
CA VAL A 24 9.75 32.63 -1.71
C VAL A 24 8.54 32.97 -0.84
N ALA A 25 7.77 31.96 -0.41
CA ALA A 25 6.68 32.17 0.53
C ALA A 25 7.20 32.69 1.89
N LEU A 26 8.28 32.09 2.40
CA LEU A 26 8.92 32.49 3.66
C LEU A 26 9.48 33.92 3.58
N SER A 27 10.15 34.29 2.48
CA SER A 27 10.71 35.64 2.32
C SER A 27 9.64 36.72 2.23
N LYS A 28 8.43 36.35 1.79
CA LYS A 28 7.23 37.21 1.80
C LYS A 28 6.51 37.23 3.15
N GLY A 29 7.03 36.56 4.17
CA GLY A 29 6.52 36.62 5.54
C GLY A 29 5.54 35.50 5.93
N ALA A 30 5.41 34.43 5.14
CA ALA A 30 4.58 33.29 5.51
C ALA A 30 5.07 32.65 6.83
N LYS A 31 4.14 32.42 7.77
CA LYS A 31 4.41 31.80 9.09
C LYS A 31 3.74 30.44 9.26
N GLU A 32 2.71 30.17 8.47
CA GLU A 32 1.99 28.90 8.45
C GLU A 32 1.91 28.43 7.01
N CYS A 33 2.48 27.26 6.72
CA CYS A 33 2.61 26.74 5.37
C CYS A 33 2.04 25.32 5.28
N ILE A 34 1.09 25.12 4.37
CA ILE A 34 0.68 23.78 3.92
C ILE A 34 1.37 23.52 2.59
N CYS A 35 2.37 22.65 2.63
CA CYS A 35 3.33 22.36 1.59
C CYS A 35 2.96 21.05 0.88
N ILE A 36 2.34 21.13 -0.30
CA ILE A 36 1.89 19.95 -1.05
C ILE A 36 2.93 19.58 -2.13
N ASP A 37 3.71 18.53 -1.89
CA ASP A 37 4.75 18.09 -2.81
C ASP A 37 4.23 17.05 -3.82
N ALA A 38 3.93 17.50 -5.03
CA ALA A 38 3.52 16.65 -6.15
C ALA A 38 4.71 15.95 -6.85
N LYS A 39 5.97 16.22 -6.46
CA LYS A 39 7.19 15.78 -7.16
C LYS A 39 7.19 16.11 -8.65
N GLY A 40 7.17 17.41 -8.96
CA GLY A 40 7.40 17.90 -10.31
C GLY A 40 8.85 17.65 -10.78
N PRO A 41 9.10 17.76 -12.10
CA PRO A 41 10.44 17.83 -12.64
C PRO A 41 11.06 19.19 -12.30
N GLY A 42 12.36 19.22 -12.02
CA GLY A 42 13.07 20.46 -11.76
C GLY A 42 14.11 20.34 -10.67
N VAL A 43 14.61 21.50 -10.23
CA VAL A 43 15.62 21.60 -9.17
C VAL A 43 14.92 21.92 -7.85
N ARG A 44 15.04 21.01 -6.88
CA ARG A 44 14.59 21.24 -5.51
C ARG A 44 15.61 22.07 -4.75
N LYS A 45 15.27 23.31 -4.45
CA LYS A 45 16.10 24.15 -3.58
C LYS A 45 16.06 23.60 -2.15
N LYS A 46 17.24 23.46 -1.52
CA LYS A 46 17.33 23.15 -0.08
C LYS A 46 16.97 24.39 0.73
N ILE A 47 16.12 24.23 1.73
CA ILE A 47 15.63 25.33 2.55
C ILE A 47 15.69 24.88 4.01
N SER A 48 16.22 25.73 4.88
CA SER A 48 16.13 25.56 6.33
C SER A 48 14.89 26.30 6.82
N LEU A 49 13.99 25.58 7.49
CA LEU A 49 12.79 26.17 8.06
C LEU A 49 13.17 26.98 9.31
N PRO A 50 12.75 28.26 9.41
CA PRO A 50 12.85 29.02 10.65
C PRO A 50 12.02 28.35 11.77
N GLU A 51 12.48 28.43 13.02
CA GLU A 51 11.81 27.80 14.17
C GLU A 51 10.38 28.34 14.40
N ASN A 52 10.12 29.59 14.03
CA ASN A 52 8.82 30.24 14.19
C ASN A 52 7.85 30.01 13.02
N VAL A 53 8.10 29.01 12.19
CA VAL A 53 7.24 28.66 11.05
C VAL A 53 6.62 27.30 11.26
N VAL A 54 5.28 27.27 11.27
CA VAL A 54 4.53 26.01 11.23
C VAL A 54 4.51 25.54 9.79
N ASN A 55 5.05 24.34 9.54
CA ASN A 55 5.09 23.74 8.21
C ASN A 55 4.48 22.34 8.23
N VAL A 56 3.46 22.16 7.40
CA VAL A 56 2.82 20.87 7.14
C VAL A 56 3.21 20.42 5.75
N GLN A 57 4.06 19.40 5.65
CA GLN A 57 4.43 18.84 4.35
C GLN A 57 3.60 17.60 4.04
N LEU A 58 2.86 17.64 2.94
CA LEU A 58 1.98 16.58 2.47
C LEU A 58 2.42 16.09 1.10
N ARG A 59 2.29 14.79 0.89
CA ARG A 59 2.61 14.14 -0.38
C ARG A 59 1.83 12.85 -0.52
N SER A 60 1.39 12.56 -1.73
CA SER A 60 0.79 11.26 -2.02
C SER A 60 1.85 10.14 -1.87
N PRO A 61 1.54 9.06 -1.14
CA PRO A 61 2.39 7.88 -1.13
C PRO A 61 2.39 7.16 -2.49
N TRP A 62 1.35 7.37 -3.30
CA TRP A 62 1.22 6.79 -4.63
C TRP A 62 1.98 7.58 -5.71
N PRO A 63 2.47 6.89 -6.75
CA PRO A 63 3.06 7.55 -7.90
C PRO A 63 1.97 8.28 -8.71
N LEU A 64 2.05 9.61 -8.74
CA LEU A 64 1.14 10.45 -9.54
C LEU A 64 1.39 10.32 -11.04
N GLY A 65 2.58 9.86 -11.44
CA GLY A 65 2.97 9.60 -12.83
C GLY A 65 4.06 10.49 -13.37
N SER A 66 4.24 10.39 -14.69
CA SER A 66 5.11 11.31 -15.41
C SER A 66 4.40 12.65 -15.55
N PHE A 67 5.10 13.73 -15.21
CA PHE A 67 4.58 15.09 -15.22
C PHE A 67 4.12 15.57 -16.60
N LEU A 68 4.77 15.11 -17.68
CA LEU A 68 4.45 15.53 -19.06
C LEU A 68 3.35 14.70 -19.72
N ILE A 69 2.74 13.76 -18.99
CA ILE A 69 1.62 12.97 -19.52
C ILE A 69 0.31 13.58 -19.04
N PHE A 70 -0.34 14.31 -19.95
CA PHE A 70 -1.64 14.93 -19.72
C PHE A 70 -2.76 13.95 -20.08
N ASP A 71 -3.15 13.10 -19.12
CA ASP A 71 -4.27 12.18 -19.26
C ASP A 71 -5.41 12.55 -18.28
N SER A 72 -6.60 12.81 -18.81
CA SER A 72 -7.72 13.31 -18.01
C SER A 72 -8.19 12.31 -16.94
N LYS A 73 -8.11 10.99 -17.22
CA LYS A 73 -8.52 9.96 -16.26
C LYS A 73 -7.53 9.90 -15.09
N ARG A 74 -6.24 9.95 -15.40
CA ARG A 74 -5.16 9.99 -14.43
C ARG A 74 -5.20 11.25 -13.57
N SER A 75 -5.49 12.41 -14.16
CA SER A 75 -5.62 13.66 -13.42
C SER A 75 -6.72 13.58 -12.35
N LYS A 76 -7.89 13.01 -12.69
CA LYS A 76 -8.98 12.79 -11.72
C LYS A 76 -8.56 11.86 -10.58
N VAL A 77 -7.82 10.79 -10.89
CA VAL A 77 -7.26 9.88 -9.88
C VAL A 77 -6.27 10.61 -8.97
N ASN A 78 -5.34 11.39 -9.54
CA ASN A 78 -4.34 12.13 -8.78
C ASN A 78 -4.95 13.19 -7.85
N GLU A 79 -5.94 13.94 -8.36
CA GLU A 79 -6.74 14.89 -7.58
C GLU A 79 -7.39 14.19 -6.38
N ARG A 80 -8.03 13.04 -6.62
CA ARG A 80 -8.70 12.28 -5.57
C ARG A 80 -7.71 11.73 -4.54
N LEU A 81 -6.54 11.25 -4.96
CA LEU A 81 -5.48 10.82 -4.05
C LEU A 81 -4.99 11.97 -3.15
N GLY A 82 -4.81 13.16 -3.71
CA GLY A 82 -4.43 14.36 -2.94
C GLY A 82 -5.51 14.77 -1.94
N TYR A 83 -6.78 14.75 -2.36
CA TYR A 83 -7.92 15.05 -1.49
C TYR A 83 -8.01 14.08 -0.30
N LEU A 84 -7.89 12.77 -0.55
CA LEU A 84 -7.93 11.76 0.51
C LEU A 84 -6.73 11.88 1.47
N GLU A 85 -5.53 12.17 0.95
CA GLU A 85 -4.35 12.41 1.80
C GLU A 85 -4.55 13.60 2.75
N MET A 86 -5.15 14.68 2.25
CA MET A 86 -5.49 15.84 3.08
C MET A 86 -6.51 15.49 4.17
N LEU A 87 -7.53 14.70 3.84
CA LEU A 87 -8.53 14.29 4.83
C LEU A 87 -7.97 13.35 5.89
N LYS A 88 -7.03 12.46 5.53
CA LYS A 88 -6.29 11.65 6.50
C LYS A 88 -5.44 12.50 7.42
N TYR A 89 -4.77 13.54 6.90
CA TYR A 89 -4.00 14.47 7.72
C TYR A 89 -4.85 15.17 8.79
N PHE A 90 -6.08 15.57 8.45
CA PHE A 90 -7.04 16.14 9.40
C PHE A 90 -7.79 15.09 10.25
N GLY A 91 -7.37 13.82 10.21
CA GLY A 91 -7.95 12.75 11.04
C GLY A 91 -9.39 12.39 10.67
N LYS A 92 -9.85 12.66 9.44
CA LYS A 92 -11.17 12.24 8.95
C LYS A 92 -11.19 10.80 8.42
N TYR A 93 -10.03 10.28 8.04
CA TYR A 93 -9.81 8.91 7.59
C TYR A 93 -8.49 8.36 8.15
N THR A 94 -8.33 7.04 8.13
CA THR A 94 -7.08 6.33 8.47
C THR A 94 -6.46 5.67 7.23
N GLY A 95 -5.35 4.94 7.42
CA GLY A 95 -4.60 4.30 6.34
C GLY A 95 -3.34 5.05 5.92
N PHE A 96 -2.41 4.33 5.32
CA PHE A 96 -1.22 4.88 4.67
C PHE A 96 -1.36 4.83 3.15
N TRP A 97 -1.47 3.65 2.56
CA TRP A 97 -1.69 3.47 1.13
C TRP A 97 -3.15 3.61 0.73
N TYR A 98 -4.05 2.98 1.48
CA TYR A 98 -5.48 3.10 1.25
C TYR A 98 -6.08 4.11 2.22
N THR A 99 -7.35 4.41 2.01
CA THR A 99 -8.10 5.32 2.88
C THR A 99 -9.27 4.57 3.45
N PHE A 100 -9.30 4.43 4.78
CA PHE A 100 -10.37 3.74 5.49
C PHE A 100 -11.18 4.73 6.32
N SER A 101 -12.49 4.49 6.44
CA SER A 101 -13.32 5.24 7.39
C SER A 101 -12.77 5.06 8.81
N ASN A 102 -12.83 6.11 9.64
CA ASN A 102 -12.35 6.08 11.02
C ASN A 102 -13.02 5.02 11.92
N MET A 103 -14.15 4.46 11.47
CA MET A 103 -14.86 3.39 12.17
C MET A 103 -14.29 2.00 11.84
N THR A 104 -13.31 1.91 10.94
CA THR A 104 -12.75 0.65 10.49
C THR A 104 -11.77 0.11 11.54
N ASP A 105 -12.13 -1.02 12.14
CA ASP A 105 -11.27 -1.72 13.09
C ASP A 105 -10.65 -2.95 12.41
N TRP A 106 -9.35 -2.86 12.14
CA TRP A 106 -8.51 -3.98 11.71
C TRP A 106 -7.75 -4.63 12.87
N GLN A 107 -7.73 -3.95 14.01
CA GLN A 107 -6.92 -4.33 15.17
C GLN A 107 -7.49 -5.57 15.85
N THR A 108 -8.80 -5.64 16.02
CA THR A 108 -9.45 -6.83 16.60
C THR A 108 -9.20 -8.07 15.74
N ASN A 109 -9.31 -7.98 14.42
CA ASN A 109 -9.06 -9.11 13.52
C ASN A 109 -7.60 -9.53 13.57
N TRP A 110 -6.68 -8.56 13.64
CA TRP A 110 -5.26 -8.86 13.76
C TRP A 110 -4.96 -9.59 15.07
N GLN A 111 -5.53 -9.16 16.20
CA GLN A 111 -5.35 -9.82 17.49
C GLN A 111 -5.91 -11.26 17.46
N ALA A 112 -7.12 -11.45 16.94
CA ALA A 112 -7.72 -12.77 16.80
C ALA A 112 -6.90 -13.68 15.88
N PHE A 113 -6.40 -13.14 14.77
CA PHE A 113 -5.49 -13.84 13.88
C PHE A 113 -4.20 -14.26 14.58
N ILE A 114 -3.55 -13.36 15.32
CA ILE A 114 -2.34 -13.70 16.09
C ILE A 114 -2.60 -14.84 17.08
N MET A 115 -3.75 -14.85 17.74
CA MET A 115 -4.14 -15.91 18.66
C MET A 115 -4.39 -17.25 17.97
N SER A 116 -4.77 -17.24 16.69
CA SER A 116 -4.96 -18.45 15.88
C SER A 116 -3.67 -19.04 15.31
N LEU A 117 -2.56 -18.29 15.33
CA LEU A 117 -1.28 -18.76 14.77
C LEU A 117 -0.67 -19.87 15.62
N SER A 118 -0.05 -20.85 14.96
CA SER A 118 0.80 -21.82 15.64
C SER A 118 2.05 -21.15 16.22
N ALA A 119 2.67 -21.79 17.22
CA ALA A 119 3.89 -21.27 17.84
C ALA A 119 5.04 -21.04 16.82
N GLN A 120 5.12 -21.87 15.78
CA GLN A 120 6.14 -21.74 14.74
C GLN A 120 5.88 -20.53 13.83
N GLU A 121 4.63 -20.29 13.45
CA GLU A 121 4.24 -19.14 12.63
C GLU A 121 4.41 -17.83 13.41
N PHE A 122 3.98 -17.82 14.68
CA PHE A 122 4.17 -16.67 15.56
C PHE A 122 5.66 -16.33 15.77
N ALA A 123 6.53 -17.34 15.79
CA ALA A 123 7.98 -17.12 15.89
C ALA A 123 8.56 -16.36 14.69
N LEU A 124 7.93 -16.39 13.51
CA LEU A 124 8.34 -15.59 12.35
C LEU A 124 8.22 -14.09 12.64
N LEU A 125 7.13 -13.68 13.30
CA LEU A 125 6.84 -12.29 13.64
C LEU A 125 7.81 -11.70 14.68
N LYS A 126 8.55 -12.55 15.40
CA LYS A 126 9.59 -12.12 16.35
C LYS A 126 10.94 -11.86 15.69
N LYS A 127 11.15 -12.29 14.44
CA LYS A 127 12.42 -12.14 13.73
C LYS A 127 12.59 -10.70 13.23
N SER A 128 13.74 -10.09 13.48
CA SER A 128 14.05 -8.73 12.97
C SER A 128 14.05 -8.67 11.43
N ASN A 129 14.54 -9.72 10.77
CA ASN A 129 14.58 -9.82 9.30
C ASN A 129 13.18 -9.79 8.67
N PHE A 130 12.17 -10.38 9.33
CA PHE A 130 10.78 -10.33 8.90
C PHE A 130 10.33 -8.87 8.75
N TRP A 131 10.58 -8.05 9.77
CA TRP A 131 10.21 -6.64 9.79
C TRP A 131 10.99 -5.81 8.77
N GLN A 132 12.28 -6.11 8.58
CA GLN A 132 13.07 -5.48 7.51
C GLN A 132 12.47 -5.74 6.13
N LYS A 133 12.07 -6.98 5.84
CA LYS A 133 11.37 -7.34 4.59
C LYS A 133 10.01 -6.67 4.49
N PHE A 134 9.22 -6.69 5.58
CA PHE A 134 7.90 -6.05 5.63
C PHE A 134 8.01 -4.55 5.33
N TYR A 135 8.92 -3.83 5.98
CA TYR A 135 9.12 -2.40 5.74
C TYR A 135 9.61 -2.11 4.32
N LYS A 136 10.39 -3.01 3.71
CA LYS A 136 10.75 -2.90 2.28
C LYS A 136 9.53 -3.06 1.36
N TYR A 137 8.50 -3.79 1.79
CA TYR A 137 7.31 -4.03 0.97
C TYR A 137 6.25 -2.94 1.19
N HIS A 138 5.98 -2.62 2.46
CA HIS A 138 4.96 -1.68 2.87
C HIS A 138 5.45 -0.23 2.89
N GLY A 139 6.71 0.05 3.22
CA GLY A 139 7.28 1.41 3.20
C GLY A 139 7.02 2.26 4.45
N LYS A 140 6.13 1.83 5.37
CA LYS A 140 5.90 2.47 6.69
C LYS A 140 6.32 1.51 7.81
N LYS A 141 7.03 2.03 8.82
CA LYS A 141 7.34 1.31 10.05
C LYS A 141 6.12 1.29 10.96
N VAL A 142 5.73 0.11 11.43
CA VAL A 142 4.54 -0.11 12.26
C VAL A 142 4.90 -1.20 13.27
N SER A 143 4.43 -1.08 14.51
CA SER A 143 4.68 -2.09 15.54
C SER A 143 3.85 -3.36 15.28
N LEU A 144 4.24 -4.48 15.89
CA LEU A 144 3.53 -5.76 15.75
C LEU A 144 2.07 -5.66 16.19
N GLU A 145 1.79 -4.86 17.20
CA GLU A 145 0.44 -4.70 17.74
C GLU A 145 -0.45 -4.04 16.70
N GLN A 146 0.04 -3.03 15.97
CA GLN A 146 -0.77 -2.17 15.09
C GLN A 146 -0.63 -2.52 13.60
N VAL A 147 0.07 -3.60 13.24
CA VAL A 147 0.39 -3.92 11.85
C VAL A 147 -0.81 -4.45 11.05
N GLY A 148 -1.92 -4.81 11.70
CA GLY A 148 -3.11 -5.36 11.04
C GLY A 148 -3.57 -4.55 9.82
N GLU A 149 -3.77 -3.24 10.00
CA GLU A 149 -4.13 -2.33 8.91
C GLU A 149 -3.06 -2.34 7.81
N ALA A 150 -1.77 -2.30 8.17
CA ALA A 150 -0.67 -2.31 7.20
C ALA A 150 -0.57 -3.62 6.39
N PHE A 151 -0.91 -4.77 6.99
CA PHE A 151 -1.03 -6.03 6.23
C PHE A 151 -2.20 -6.01 5.27
N VAL A 152 -3.35 -5.49 5.71
CA VAL A 152 -4.53 -5.30 4.85
C VAL A 152 -4.18 -4.38 3.67
N GLU A 153 -3.49 -3.27 3.90
CA GLU A 153 -3.01 -2.40 2.84
C GLU A 153 -2.00 -3.09 1.91
N LEU A 154 -1.08 -3.88 2.47
CA LEU A 154 -0.12 -4.67 1.68
C LEU A 154 -0.84 -5.64 0.74
N ILE A 155 -1.83 -6.38 1.24
CA ILE A 155 -2.66 -7.29 0.43
C ILE A 155 -3.38 -6.52 -0.67
N GLY A 156 -4.02 -5.40 -0.33
CA GLY A 156 -4.69 -4.53 -1.31
C GLY A 156 -3.75 -4.07 -2.43
N ARG A 157 -2.51 -3.69 -2.09
CA ARG A 157 -1.49 -3.29 -3.08
C ARG A 157 -1.06 -4.45 -3.97
N ILE A 158 -0.86 -5.64 -3.40
CA ILE A 158 -0.51 -6.87 -4.12
C ILE A 158 -1.60 -7.19 -5.15
N LEU A 159 -2.87 -7.08 -4.75
CA LEU A 159 -4.05 -7.30 -5.60
C LEU A 159 -4.33 -6.12 -6.55
N ARG A 160 -3.64 -4.98 -6.36
CA ARG A 160 -3.77 -3.73 -7.14
C ARG A 160 -5.18 -3.14 -7.06
N LEU A 161 -5.72 -3.05 -5.85
CA LEU A 161 -7.02 -2.43 -5.66
C LEU A 161 -6.92 -0.92 -5.86
N PRO A 162 -8.01 -0.28 -6.33
CA PRO A 162 -8.00 1.16 -6.59
C PRO A 162 -7.86 1.96 -5.29
N ALA A 163 -6.91 2.90 -5.26
CA ALA A 163 -6.58 3.68 -4.06
C ALA A 163 -7.25 5.08 -4.03
N ASP A 164 -7.89 5.45 -5.13
CA ASP A 164 -8.60 6.72 -5.34
C ASP A 164 -9.98 6.76 -4.67
N ARG A 165 -10.22 5.93 -3.67
CA ARG A 165 -11.49 5.90 -2.93
C ARG A 165 -11.26 5.62 -1.46
N SER A 166 -12.22 6.05 -0.65
CA SER A 166 -12.34 5.65 0.75
C SER A 166 -13.12 4.34 0.83
N TYR A 167 -12.72 3.47 1.73
CA TYR A 167 -13.35 2.17 1.95
C TYR A 167 -13.92 2.07 3.37
N THR A 168 -15.09 1.45 3.50
CA THR A 168 -15.43 0.73 4.73
C THR A 168 -14.73 -0.63 4.74
N LYS A 169 -14.69 -1.27 5.91
CA LYS A 169 -14.17 -2.64 6.06
C LYS A 169 -14.77 -3.62 5.05
N GLU A 170 -16.10 -3.67 4.99
CA GLU A 170 -16.85 -4.57 4.10
C GLU A 170 -16.57 -4.27 2.63
N GLN A 171 -16.54 -2.99 2.24
CA GLN A 171 -16.22 -2.61 0.87
C GLN A 171 -14.83 -3.07 0.46
N PHE A 172 -13.85 -2.98 1.37
CA PHE A 172 -12.49 -3.42 1.10
C PHE A 172 -12.41 -4.94 0.99
N LEU A 173 -13.02 -5.67 1.92
CA LEU A 173 -13.09 -7.14 1.88
C LEU A 173 -13.83 -7.64 0.62
N ASN A 174 -14.94 -7.01 0.24
CA ASN A 174 -15.65 -7.38 -1.00
C ASN A 174 -14.78 -7.10 -2.25
N ALA A 175 -14.05 -5.98 -2.28
CA ALA A 175 -13.11 -5.69 -3.35
C ALA A 175 -11.96 -6.70 -3.39
N PHE A 176 -11.48 -7.16 -2.22
CA PHE A 176 -10.47 -8.21 -2.11
C PHE A 176 -10.94 -9.50 -2.78
N MET A 177 -12.11 -9.98 -2.35
CA MET A 177 -12.66 -11.25 -2.79
C MET A 177 -12.94 -11.25 -4.30
N LYS A 178 -13.56 -10.17 -4.80
CA LYS A 178 -13.82 -10.02 -6.23
C LYS A 178 -12.52 -10.05 -7.05
N LYS A 179 -11.49 -9.31 -6.61
CA LYS A 179 -10.24 -9.21 -7.36
C LYS A 179 -9.47 -10.52 -7.37
N LYS A 180 -9.55 -11.32 -6.29
CA LYS A 180 -9.00 -12.67 -6.25
C LYS A 180 -9.65 -13.57 -7.32
N THR A 181 -10.98 -13.61 -7.40
CA THR A 181 -11.70 -14.42 -8.40
C THR A 181 -11.31 -14.05 -9.83
N GLU A 182 -11.21 -12.74 -10.13
CA GLU A 182 -10.77 -12.23 -11.45
C GLU A 182 -9.32 -12.57 -11.78
N LEU A 183 -8.46 -12.66 -10.76
CA LEU A 183 -7.03 -12.94 -10.88
C LEU A 183 -6.69 -14.40 -10.62
N SER A 184 -7.71 -15.26 -10.55
CA SER A 184 -7.53 -16.69 -10.36
C SER A 184 -6.51 -17.20 -11.37
N PHE A 185 -5.42 -17.74 -10.84
CA PHE A 185 -4.41 -18.42 -11.63
C PHE A 185 -5.05 -19.76 -12.08
N PRO A 186 -5.31 -20.01 -13.38
CA PRO A 186 -5.99 -21.23 -13.79
C PRO A 186 -5.01 -22.18 -14.53
N PRO A 187 -5.43 -23.40 -14.89
CA PRO A 187 -6.27 -24.38 -14.20
C PRO A 187 -5.54 -25.75 -14.18
N GLU A 188 -6.07 -26.79 -13.55
CA GLU A 188 -5.48 -28.15 -13.63
C GLU A 188 -4.07 -28.31 -13.01
N LEU A 189 -4.03 -28.56 -11.70
CA LEU A 189 -2.95 -29.34 -11.09
C LEU A 189 -3.00 -30.78 -11.64
N VAL A 190 -2.53 -30.97 -12.88
CA VAL A 190 -2.28 -32.31 -13.46
C VAL A 190 -0.82 -32.73 -13.25
N ARG A 191 -0.07 -32.02 -12.40
CA ARG A 191 1.31 -32.40 -12.04
C ARG A 191 1.50 -32.43 -10.53
N SER A 192 2.33 -33.38 -10.09
CA SER A 192 2.57 -33.61 -8.66
C SER A 192 3.21 -32.38 -8.01
N PHE A 193 2.93 -32.17 -6.72
CA PHE A 193 3.53 -31.10 -5.91
C PHE A 193 5.06 -31.04 -6.06
N ASN A 194 5.72 -32.20 -6.17
CA ASN A 194 7.17 -32.30 -6.30
C ASN A 194 7.69 -31.81 -7.68
N GLU A 195 7.01 -32.14 -8.78
CA GLU A 195 7.40 -31.66 -10.13
C GLU A 195 7.29 -30.13 -10.26
N TRP A 196 6.28 -29.54 -9.60
CA TRP A 196 6.13 -28.09 -9.59
C TRP A 196 7.09 -27.40 -8.63
N VAL A 197 7.42 -28.00 -7.48
CA VAL A 197 8.43 -27.48 -6.56
C VAL A 197 9.81 -27.44 -7.23
N GLU A 198 10.19 -28.45 -8.01
CA GLU A 198 11.45 -28.43 -8.79
C GLU A 198 11.49 -27.35 -9.88
N LEU A 199 10.37 -27.10 -10.58
CA LEU A 199 10.25 -26.00 -11.54
C LEU A 199 10.23 -24.62 -10.84
N TYR A 200 9.55 -24.53 -9.70
CA TYR A 200 9.52 -23.36 -8.82
C TYR A 200 10.92 -22.99 -8.30
N TYR A 201 11.78 -23.98 -8.02
CA TYR A 201 13.18 -23.75 -7.67
C TYR A 201 14.03 -23.24 -8.85
N LYS A 202 13.76 -23.70 -10.08
CA LYS A 202 14.45 -23.21 -11.29
C LYS A 202 14.06 -21.79 -11.66
N ASP A 203 12.84 -21.37 -11.37
CA ASP A 203 12.26 -20.08 -11.81
C ASP A 203 11.97 -19.08 -10.68
N TYR A 204 12.54 -19.27 -9.47
CA TYR A 204 12.36 -18.39 -8.29
C TYR A 204 12.61 -16.89 -8.58
N PHE A 205 13.27 -16.58 -9.71
CA PHE A 205 13.54 -15.25 -10.23
C PHE A 205 12.37 -14.59 -11.00
N PHE A 206 11.33 -15.33 -11.43
CA PHE A 206 10.34 -14.85 -12.42
C PHE A 206 8.94 -14.50 -11.90
N LEU A 207 8.56 -14.87 -10.67
CA LEU A 207 7.22 -14.55 -10.15
C LEU A 207 7.18 -13.22 -9.40
N SER A 208 6.29 -12.32 -9.84
CA SER A 208 5.98 -11.08 -9.11
C SER A 208 5.42 -11.39 -7.71
N LYS A 209 5.57 -10.47 -6.75
CA LYS A 209 4.99 -10.61 -5.39
C LYS A 209 3.50 -10.94 -5.40
N LYS A 210 2.79 -10.42 -6.40
CA LYS A 210 1.38 -10.74 -6.67
C LYS A 210 1.17 -12.22 -6.93
N ASN A 211 1.96 -12.82 -7.82
CA ASN A 211 1.83 -14.23 -8.14
C ASN A 211 2.30 -15.10 -6.98
N GLN A 212 3.35 -14.71 -6.26
CA GLN A 212 3.79 -15.40 -5.04
C GLN A 212 2.68 -15.42 -3.98
N PHE A 213 1.99 -14.30 -3.75
CA PHE A 213 0.85 -14.21 -2.84
C PHE A 213 -0.32 -15.11 -3.29
N LEU A 214 -0.73 -15.04 -4.56
CA LEU A 214 -1.82 -15.87 -5.08
C LEU A 214 -1.50 -17.37 -5.01
N PHE A 215 -0.24 -17.74 -5.25
CA PHE A 215 0.22 -19.12 -5.11
C PHE A 215 0.15 -19.61 -3.66
N LEU A 216 0.67 -18.81 -2.72
CA LEU A 216 0.58 -19.10 -1.29
C LEU A 216 -0.87 -19.27 -0.82
N ASP A 217 -1.73 -18.34 -1.22
CA ASP A 217 -3.16 -18.36 -0.92
C ASP A 217 -3.85 -19.63 -1.46
N ALA A 218 -3.54 -20.04 -2.70
CA ALA A 218 -4.09 -21.25 -3.30
C ALA A 218 -3.60 -22.55 -2.63
N LEU A 219 -2.36 -22.58 -2.14
CA LEU A 219 -1.83 -23.74 -1.40
C LEU A 219 -2.47 -23.86 -0.01
N LEU A 220 -2.73 -22.74 0.65
CA LEU A 220 -3.44 -22.71 1.92
C LEU A 220 -4.89 -23.18 1.78
N GLU A 221 -5.59 -22.86 0.67
CA GLU A 221 -6.95 -23.38 0.41
C GLU A 221 -7.01 -24.90 0.24
N LYS A 222 -5.87 -25.56 -0.03
CA LYS A 222 -5.78 -27.01 -0.28
C LYS A 222 -5.13 -27.77 0.87
N ASP A 223 -4.91 -27.12 2.01
CA ASP A 223 -4.22 -27.68 3.18
C ASP A 223 -2.89 -28.39 2.83
N MET A 224 -2.16 -27.85 1.85
CA MET A 224 -0.91 -28.44 1.40
C MET A 224 0.25 -28.08 2.33
N HIS A 225 1.08 -29.07 2.66
CA HIS A 225 2.26 -28.85 3.50
C HIS A 225 3.33 -28.03 2.76
N LEU A 226 3.74 -26.90 3.34
CA LEU A 226 4.79 -26.03 2.82
C LEU A 226 6.14 -26.35 3.47
N SER A 227 7.21 -26.36 2.68
CA SER A 227 8.55 -26.56 3.24
C SER A 227 8.99 -25.36 4.09
N LYS A 228 9.74 -25.62 5.17
CA LYS A 228 10.23 -24.58 6.08
C LYS A 228 11.09 -23.52 5.36
N TRP A 229 11.96 -23.98 4.46
CA TRP A 229 12.80 -23.09 3.65
C TRP A 229 11.96 -22.12 2.82
N PHE A 230 10.90 -22.62 2.18
CA PHE A 230 10.03 -21.80 1.34
C PHE A 230 9.34 -20.71 2.17
N ILE A 231 8.78 -21.08 3.32
CA ILE A 231 8.18 -20.13 4.27
C ILE A 231 9.19 -19.06 4.69
N GLU A 232 10.45 -19.42 4.99
CA GLU A 232 11.47 -18.45 5.40
C GLU A 232 11.81 -17.43 4.30
N GLN A 233 11.77 -17.83 3.03
CA GLN A 233 12.01 -16.92 1.92
C GLN A 233 10.81 -16.00 1.65
N THR A 234 9.58 -16.50 1.82
CA THR A 234 8.34 -15.75 1.55
C THR A 234 7.59 -15.32 2.81
N GLU A 235 8.24 -15.28 3.97
CA GLU A 235 7.61 -15.18 5.30
C GLU A 235 6.55 -14.09 5.42
N VAL A 236 6.82 -12.89 4.88
CA VAL A 236 5.88 -11.77 4.90
C VAL A 236 4.63 -12.04 4.06
N LEU A 237 4.82 -12.62 2.86
CA LEU A 237 3.71 -12.96 1.98
C LEU A 237 2.92 -14.16 2.51
N PHE A 238 3.60 -15.09 3.18
CA PHE A 238 2.97 -16.23 3.83
C PHE A 238 2.04 -15.77 4.97
N ILE A 239 2.53 -14.90 5.86
CA ILE A 239 1.68 -14.29 6.91
C ILE A 239 0.55 -13.47 6.30
N ALA A 240 0.81 -12.70 5.23
CA ALA A 240 -0.24 -11.95 4.54
C ALA A 240 -1.32 -12.87 3.95
N ALA A 241 -0.94 -14.02 3.36
CA ALA A 241 -1.88 -15.00 2.82
C ALA A 241 -2.69 -15.70 3.93
N LYS A 242 -2.05 -16.08 5.04
CA LYS A 242 -2.72 -16.62 6.23
C LYS A 242 -3.72 -15.63 6.83
N PHE A 243 -3.33 -14.37 6.97
CA PHE A 243 -4.24 -13.34 7.48
C PHE A 243 -5.38 -13.05 6.51
N PHE A 244 -5.11 -13.09 5.20
CA PHE A 244 -6.15 -12.99 4.18
C PHE A 244 -7.19 -14.11 4.30
N HIS A 245 -6.74 -15.36 4.47
CA HIS A 245 -7.61 -16.51 4.73
C HIS A 245 -8.45 -16.35 6.00
N PHE A 246 -7.82 -15.89 7.09
CA PHE A 246 -8.50 -15.62 8.35
C PHE A 246 -9.65 -14.61 8.16
N LEU A 247 -9.39 -13.49 7.49
CA LEU A 247 -10.39 -12.46 7.21
C LEU A 247 -11.53 -13.01 6.34
N LYS A 248 -11.23 -13.87 5.36
CA LYS A 248 -12.24 -14.51 4.50
C LYS A 248 -13.22 -15.34 5.33
N ASN A 249 -12.71 -16.24 6.16
CA ASN A 249 -13.54 -17.16 6.94
C ASN A 249 -14.47 -16.40 7.91
N GLU A 250 -13.98 -15.35 8.57
CA GLU A 250 -14.82 -14.49 9.43
C GLU A 250 -15.95 -13.77 8.66
N THR A 251 -15.75 -13.50 7.37
CA THR A 251 -16.76 -12.82 6.54
C THR A 251 -17.84 -13.81 6.08
N GLU A 252 -17.45 -15.04 5.75
CA GLU A 252 -18.36 -16.11 5.33
C GLU A 252 -19.26 -16.56 6.49
N GLU A 253 -18.72 -16.71 7.71
CA GLU A 253 -19.50 -17.05 8.92
C GLU A 253 -20.58 -16.00 9.25
N LYS A 254 -20.27 -14.70 9.11
CA LYS A 254 -21.24 -13.62 9.34
C LYS A 254 -22.36 -13.57 8.29
N CYS A 255 -22.07 -13.94 7.05
CA CYS A 255 -23.08 -14.03 6.00
C CYS A 255 -24.05 -15.20 6.23
N VAL A 256 -23.61 -16.31 6.82
CA VAL A 256 -24.49 -17.44 7.14
C VAL A 256 -25.46 -17.07 8.27
N ILE A 257 -24.97 -16.45 9.33
CA ILE A 257 -25.78 -16.07 10.49
C ILE A 257 -26.86 -15.04 10.13
N ASN A 258 -26.56 -14.05 9.27
CA ASN A 258 -27.53 -13.02 8.85
C ASN A 258 -28.58 -13.51 7.83
N ASN A 259 -28.46 -14.73 7.30
CA ASN A 259 -29.46 -15.33 6.40
C ASN A 259 -30.39 -16.32 7.14
N GLU A 260 -30.17 -16.54 8.44
CA GLU A 260 -31.01 -17.39 9.30
C GLU A 260 -31.93 -16.57 10.24
N GLU A 261 -31.91 -15.23 10.16
CA GLU A 261 -32.86 -14.30 10.79
C GLU A 261 -33.82 -13.68 9.77
#